data_AF-X0UMV7-F1
#
_entry.id   AF-X0UMV7-F1
#
_cell.length_a   1.000
_cell.length_b   1.000
_cell.length_c   1.000
_cell.angle_alpha   90.00
_cell.angle_beta   90.00
_cell.angle_gamma   90.00
#
_symmetry.space_group_name_H-M   'P 1'
#
loop_
_entity.id
_entity.type
_entity.pdbx_description
1 polymer ?
#
loop_
_entity_poly.entity_id
_entity_poly.type
_entity_poly.pdbx_seq_one_letter_code
_entity_poly.pdbx_strand_id
1 'polypeptide(L)'
;MDDREIKAKLLPEFKRDYEKYYPSKSLKELGFSRGLCDKCGRGFWSVSERDHCDEPACSGGYRFIGERLTRKSFEYREAWDTYVNVFSKWGYVPLERYPVVCRWYDELYFVSAGINDFQPYVVSGEVPPPADCVLEPQFCLRFNDLDNVGITGRHYSGFIMVGQHTFRTREKPDVYFKEEGIKQMHEFLTGKDGLGIQAEEIFYHEDVWAGGGNFGPCIEFFSRGLELGNQVYMQYRHTP
;
A
#
# COMPACT_ATOMS: atom_id res chain seq x y z
N MET A 1 -9.01 18.44 -11.95
CA MET A 1 -7.67 17.85 -12.12
C MET A 1 -7.86 16.37 -11.94
N ASP A 2 -7.47 15.58 -12.93
CA ASP A 2 -7.55 14.13 -12.81
C ASP A 2 -6.44 13.58 -11.90
N ASP A 3 -6.56 12.31 -11.50
CA ASP A 3 -5.62 11.65 -10.57
C ASP A 3 -4.17 11.64 -11.09
N ARG A 4 -3.97 11.57 -12.42
CA ARG A 4 -2.64 11.54 -13.05
C ARG A 4 -1.98 12.91 -13.01
N GLU A 5 -2.75 13.96 -13.28
CA GLU A 5 -2.30 15.35 -13.19
C GLU A 5 -1.90 15.71 -11.75
N ILE A 6 -2.66 15.27 -10.74
CA ILE A 6 -2.31 15.46 -9.32
C ILE A 6 -0.95 14.83 -9.02
N LYS A 7 -0.80 13.56 -9.40
CA LYS A 7 0.43 12.81 -9.21
C LYS A 7 1.62 13.51 -9.86
N ALA A 8 1.50 13.91 -11.13
CA ALA A 8 2.56 14.61 -11.86
C ALA A 8 2.97 15.93 -11.20
N LYS A 9 2.02 16.65 -10.60
CA LYS A 9 2.27 17.93 -9.93
C LYS A 9 2.97 17.76 -8.57
N LEU A 10 2.61 16.74 -7.79
CA LEU A 10 3.10 16.54 -6.43
C LEU A 10 4.42 15.77 -6.35
N LEU A 11 4.66 14.85 -7.29
CA LEU A 11 5.84 13.98 -7.28
C LEU A 11 7.17 14.77 -7.16
N PRO A 12 7.41 15.89 -7.87
CA PRO A 12 8.66 16.64 -7.74
C PRO A 12 8.86 17.24 -6.35
N GLU A 13 7.80 17.76 -5.73
CA GLU A 13 7.83 18.31 -4.38
C GLU A 13 8.08 17.20 -3.36
N PHE A 14 7.34 16.09 -3.45
CA PHE A 14 7.46 15.00 -2.49
C PHE A 14 8.82 14.33 -2.58
N LYS A 15 9.38 14.20 -3.78
CA LYS A 15 10.73 13.68 -4.00
C LYS A 15 11.81 14.57 -3.41
N ARG A 16 11.65 15.91 -3.51
CA ARG A 16 12.60 16.89 -2.96
C ARG A 16 12.56 16.90 -1.44
N ASP A 17 11.36 16.96 -0.87
CA ASP A 17 11.12 17.12 0.56
C ASP A 17 10.70 15.78 1.21
N TYR A 18 11.35 14.69 0.79
CA TYR A 18 10.93 13.31 1.05
C TYR A 18 10.76 12.97 2.54
N GLU A 19 11.60 13.55 3.42
CA GLU A 19 11.51 13.35 4.88
C GLU A 19 10.20 13.87 5.47
N LYS A 20 9.62 14.90 4.85
CA LYS A 20 8.32 15.45 5.24
C LYS A 20 7.17 14.52 4.86
N TYR A 21 7.24 13.88 3.70
CA TYR A 21 6.10 13.18 3.11
C TYR A 21 6.10 11.68 3.38
N TYR A 22 7.25 11.02 3.30
CA TYR A 22 7.42 9.58 3.50
C TYR A 22 7.85 9.23 4.92
N PRO A 23 7.70 7.98 5.40
CA PRO A 23 8.08 7.57 6.75
C PRO A 23 9.60 7.35 6.87
N SER A 24 10.35 8.39 6.53
CA SER A 24 11.81 8.35 6.34
C SER A 24 12.55 8.04 7.64
N LYS A 25 12.03 8.50 8.78
CA LYS A 25 12.65 8.24 10.08
C LYS A 25 12.62 6.75 10.39
N SER A 26 11.46 6.12 10.25
CA SER A 26 11.27 4.70 10.54
C SER A 26 12.01 3.81 9.56
N LEU A 27 12.05 4.17 8.28
CA LEU A 27 12.86 3.44 7.30
C LEU A 27 14.36 3.46 7.66
N LYS A 28 14.89 4.62 8.08
CA LYS A 28 16.28 4.73 8.57
C LYS A 28 16.50 3.89 9.84
N GLU A 29 15.56 3.91 10.79
CA GLU A 29 15.63 3.09 12.01
C GLU A 29 15.60 1.58 11.72
N LEU A 30 14.91 1.17 10.65
CA LEU A 30 14.88 -0.21 10.15
C LEU A 30 16.14 -0.58 9.33
N GLY A 31 17.12 0.32 9.21
CA GLY A 31 18.37 0.09 8.49
C GLY A 31 18.30 0.34 6.98
N PHE A 32 17.23 0.96 6.49
CA PHE A 32 17.12 1.32 5.07
C PHE A 32 17.77 2.67 4.78
N SER A 33 18.41 2.74 3.63
CA SER A 33 18.95 3.98 3.05
C SER A 33 18.17 4.36 1.80
N ARG A 34 18.03 5.67 1.55
CA ARG A 34 17.33 6.18 0.38
C ARG A 34 18.28 6.31 -0.80
N GLY A 35 17.88 5.77 -1.94
CA GLY A 35 18.51 5.96 -3.24
C GLY A 35 17.57 6.61 -4.26
N LEU A 36 18.14 7.02 -5.39
CA LEU A 36 17.39 7.37 -6.60
C LEU A 36 17.73 6.34 -7.66
N CYS A 37 16.72 5.76 -8.30
CA CYS A 37 16.94 4.76 -9.33
C CYS A 37 17.55 5.42 -10.58
N ASP A 38 18.70 4.94 -11.04
CA ASP A 38 19.38 5.44 -12.23
C ASP A 38 18.58 5.22 -13.52
N LYS A 39 17.65 4.26 -13.51
CA LYS A 39 16.83 3.89 -14.68
C LYS A 39 15.53 4.67 -14.80
N CYS A 40 14.77 4.80 -13.70
CA CYS A 40 13.45 5.45 -13.72
C CYS A 40 13.40 6.77 -12.92
N GLY A 41 14.47 7.13 -12.22
CA GLY A 41 14.55 8.33 -11.39
C GLY A 41 13.67 8.28 -10.13
N ARG A 42 12.99 7.18 -9.83
CA ARG A 42 12.13 7.04 -8.64
C ARG A 42 12.99 7.01 -7.37
N GLY A 43 12.51 7.65 -6.30
CA GLY A 43 13.08 7.49 -4.98
C GLY A 43 12.73 6.12 -4.42
N PHE A 44 13.71 5.42 -3.86
CA PHE A 44 13.48 4.11 -3.27
C PHE A 44 14.36 3.90 -2.04
N TRP A 45 14.01 2.92 -1.23
CA TRP A 45 14.74 2.56 -0.02
C TRP A 45 15.13 1.10 -0.04
N SER A 46 16.38 0.83 0.33
CA SER A 46 16.93 -0.53 0.44
C SER A 46 17.93 -0.61 1.61
N VAL A 47 18.08 -1.80 2.17
CA VAL A 47 19.08 -2.06 3.23
C VAL A 47 20.52 -2.00 2.68
N SER A 48 20.71 -2.48 1.45
CA SER A 48 21.98 -2.39 0.72
C SER A 48 22.00 -1.19 -0.21
N GLU A 49 23.20 -0.66 -0.47
CA GLU A 49 23.40 0.34 -1.52
C GLU A 49 23.11 -0.28 -2.90
N ARG A 50 22.29 0.40 -3.70
CA ARG A 50 21.81 -0.03 -5.01
C ARG A 50 21.72 1.18 -5.94
N ASP A 51 21.98 0.95 -7.22
CA ASP A 51 21.87 1.93 -8.31
C ASP A 51 20.47 1.94 -8.94
N HIS A 52 19.69 0.86 -8.79
CA HIS A 52 18.34 0.76 -9.32
C HIS A 52 17.32 0.25 -8.29
N CYS A 53 16.06 0.66 -8.47
CA CYS A 53 14.95 0.15 -7.71
C CYS A 53 14.54 -1.27 -8.17
N ASP A 54 13.51 -1.83 -7.55
CA ASP A 54 13.06 -3.19 -7.85
C ASP A 54 11.81 -3.26 -8.74
N GLU A 55 11.53 -2.20 -9.49
CA GLU A 55 10.54 -2.27 -10.56
C GLU A 55 11.02 -3.27 -11.62
N PRO A 56 10.18 -4.19 -12.12
CA PRO A 56 10.61 -5.20 -13.09
C PRO A 56 11.30 -4.62 -14.33
N ALA A 57 10.90 -3.44 -14.82
CA ALA A 57 11.60 -2.77 -15.92
C ALA A 57 13.03 -2.32 -15.57
N CYS A 58 13.28 -2.05 -14.28
CA CYS A 58 14.58 -1.62 -13.77
C CYS A 58 15.46 -2.80 -13.32
N SER A 59 14.86 -3.85 -12.75
CA SER A 59 15.58 -4.94 -12.09
C SER A 59 15.68 -6.24 -12.92
N GLY A 60 15.31 -6.18 -14.20
CA GLY A 60 15.48 -7.30 -15.15
C GLY A 60 14.34 -8.31 -15.14
N GLY A 61 13.13 -7.87 -14.79
CA GLY A 61 11.92 -8.70 -14.73
C GLY A 61 11.69 -9.36 -13.37
N TYR A 62 10.82 -10.37 -13.36
CA TYR A 62 10.47 -11.12 -12.16
C TYR A 62 11.55 -12.14 -11.81
N ARG A 63 11.99 -12.14 -10.54
CA ARG A 63 13.04 -13.06 -10.03
C ARG A 63 12.53 -14.04 -8.98
N PHE A 64 11.22 -14.07 -8.74
CA PHE A 64 10.59 -15.01 -7.80
C PHE A 64 10.06 -16.27 -8.51
N ILE A 65 9.98 -16.29 -9.84
CA ILE A 65 9.42 -17.44 -10.57
C ILE A 65 10.40 -18.61 -10.49
N GLY A 66 9.96 -19.73 -9.93
CA GLY A 66 10.82 -20.90 -9.69
C GLY A 66 11.64 -20.81 -8.40
N GLU A 67 11.57 -19.70 -7.67
CA GLU A 67 12.29 -19.50 -6.41
C GLU A 67 11.34 -19.14 -5.27
N ARG A 68 11.58 -19.72 -4.09
CA ARG A 68 10.75 -19.46 -2.92
C ARG A 68 11.22 -18.18 -2.23
N LEU A 69 10.35 -17.16 -2.18
CA LEU A 69 10.60 -15.91 -1.47
C LEU A 69 10.22 -15.99 0.02
N THR A 70 9.06 -16.56 0.32
CA THR A 70 8.51 -16.64 1.68
C THR A 70 8.90 -17.92 2.40
N ARG A 71 8.99 -17.88 3.73
CA ARG A 71 9.37 -19.06 4.52
C ARG A 71 8.40 -20.25 4.35
N LYS A 72 7.11 -19.96 4.20
CA LYS A 72 6.05 -20.95 3.93
C LYS A 72 5.25 -20.58 2.68
N SER A 73 4.60 -21.57 2.08
CA SER A 73 3.60 -21.35 1.04
C SER A 73 2.29 -21.01 1.73
N PHE A 74 1.43 -20.25 1.04
CA PHE A 74 0.15 -19.84 1.58
C PHE A 74 -0.94 -20.22 0.60
N GLU A 75 -2.00 -20.83 1.09
CA GLU A 75 -3.30 -20.76 0.43
C GLU A 75 -3.95 -19.38 0.67
N TYR A 76 -4.96 -19.03 -0.13
CA TYR A 76 -5.65 -17.73 -0.03
C TYR A 76 -6.16 -17.43 1.38
N ARG A 77 -6.78 -18.43 2.03
CA ARG A 77 -7.31 -18.27 3.38
C ARG A 77 -6.20 -18.11 4.41
N GLU A 78 -5.13 -18.88 4.28
CA GLU A 78 -3.97 -18.81 5.19
C GLU A 78 -3.25 -17.46 5.09
N ALA A 79 -3.20 -16.85 3.90
CA ALA A 79 -2.64 -15.52 3.72
C ALA A 79 -3.43 -14.47 4.51
N TRP A 80 -4.77 -14.52 4.43
CA TRP A 80 -5.65 -13.65 5.21
C TRP A 80 -5.53 -13.89 6.72
N ASP A 81 -5.61 -15.15 7.17
CA ASP A 81 -5.50 -15.48 8.59
C ASP A 81 -4.13 -15.08 9.16
N THR A 82 -3.06 -15.22 8.38
CA THR A 82 -1.72 -14.73 8.75
C THR A 82 -1.72 -13.21 8.92
N TYR A 83 -2.33 -12.48 8.00
CA TYR A 83 -2.45 -11.02 8.07
C TYR A 83 -3.16 -10.59 9.36
N VAL A 84 -4.35 -11.14 9.63
CA VAL A 84 -5.13 -10.85 10.85
C VAL A 84 -4.34 -11.16 12.11
N ASN A 85 -3.67 -12.32 12.16
CA ASN A 85 -2.89 -12.74 13.32
C ASN A 85 -1.75 -11.76 13.62
N VAL A 86 -0.99 -11.33 12.62
CA VAL A 86 0.13 -10.40 12.81
C VAL A 86 -0.37 -9.06 13.33
N PHE A 87 -1.40 -8.50 12.69
CA PHE A 87 -1.89 -7.17 13.02
C PHE A 87 -2.74 -7.10 14.30
N SER A 88 -3.25 -8.24 14.78
CA SER A 88 -3.95 -8.32 16.08
C SER A 88 -3.13 -7.77 17.25
N LYS A 89 -1.79 -7.83 17.16
CA LYS A 89 -0.84 -7.31 18.16
C LYS A 89 -0.96 -5.79 18.36
N TRP A 90 -1.45 -5.07 17.36
CA TRP A 90 -1.69 -3.61 17.40
C TRP A 90 -3.18 -3.25 17.51
N GLY A 91 -4.04 -4.22 17.85
CA GLY A 91 -5.46 -3.98 18.13
C GLY A 91 -6.32 -3.75 16.89
N TYR A 92 -5.87 -4.20 15.72
CA TYR A 92 -6.69 -4.14 14.51
C TYR A 92 -7.91 -5.06 14.61
N VAL A 93 -9.05 -4.53 14.15
CA VAL A 93 -10.32 -5.25 14.12
C VAL A 93 -10.57 -5.79 12.70
N PRO A 94 -10.61 -7.12 12.49
CA PRO A 94 -10.99 -7.67 11.19
C PRO A 94 -12.48 -7.47 10.94
N LEU A 95 -12.81 -7.02 9.74
CA LEU A 95 -14.18 -6.82 9.27
C LEU A 95 -14.56 -7.86 8.22
N GLU A 96 -15.87 -8.09 8.09
CA GLU A 96 -16.45 -8.72 6.92
C GLU A 96 -16.27 -7.81 5.69
N ARG A 97 -16.11 -8.41 4.51
CA ARG A 97 -16.00 -7.64 3.26
C ARG A 97 -17.32 -6.94 2.92
N TYR A 98 -17.22 -5.80 2.26
CA TYR A 98 -18.34 -5.09 1.66
C TYR A 98 -18.75 -5.71 0.31
N PRO A 99 -19.98 -5.47 -0.18
CA PRO A 99 -20.35 -5.90 -1.51
C PRO A 99 -19.52 -5.17 -2.56
N VAL A 100 -19.19 -5.86 -3.66
CA VAL A 100 -18.38 -5.29 -4.74
C VAL A 100 -19.09 -4.18 -5.51
N VAL A 101 -20.42 -4.17 -5.49
CA VAL A 101 -21.21 -3.06 -6.04
C VAL A 101 -21.24 -1.95 -4.99
N CYS A 102 -20.70 -0.79 -5.33
CA CYS A 102 -20.65 0.33 -4.41
C CYS A 102 -22.04 0.97 -4.32
N ARG A 103 -22.71 0.77 -3.18
CA ARG A 103 -24.09 1.24 -2.96
C ARG A 103 -24.17 2.55 -2.18
N TRP A 104 -23.06 2.98 -1.60
CA TRP A 104 -22.99 4.11 -0.67
C TRP A 104 -22.25 5.32 -1.24
N TYR A 105 -21.46 5.14 -2.31
CA TYR A 105 -20.70 6.22 -2.92
C TYR A 105 -21.10 6.39 -4.40
N ASP A 106 -21.91 7.41 -4.68
CA ASP A 106 -22.52 7.63 -5.99
C ASP A 106 -21.51 7.88 -7.13
N GLU A 107 -20.29 8.27 -6.81
CA GLU A 107 -19.20 8.46 -7.79
C GLU A 107 -18.63 7.13 -8.31
N LEU A 108 -18.95 6.00 -7.67
CA LEU A 108 -18.40 4.68 -8.01
C LEU A 108 -19.51 3.66 -8.28
N TYR A 109 -19.37 2.90 -9.38
CA TYR A 109 -20.23 1.74 -9.63
C TYR A 109 -19.77 0.49 -8.86
N PHE A 110 -18.45 0.28 -8.80
CA PHE A 110 -17.82 -0.88 -8.17
C PHE A 110 -16.71 -0.46 -7.23
N VAL A 111 -16.51 -1.23 -6.17
CA VAL A 111 -15.36 -1.10 -5.27
C VAL A 111 -14.09 -1.47 -6.04
N SER A 112 -13.16 -0.53 -6.13
CA SER A 112 -11.90 -0.65 -6.90
C SER A 112 -10.64 -0.63 -6.02
N ALA A 113 -10.81 -0.24 -4.75
CA ALA A 113 -9.84 -0.29 -3.67
C ALA A 113 -10.56 -0.46 -2.33
N GLY A 114 -9.91 -1.09 -1.35
CA GLY A 114 -10.48 -1.30 0.00
C GLY A 114 -10.95 0.00 0.67
N ILE A 115 -10.23 1.11 0.46
CA ILE A 115 -10.64 2.41 1.02
C ILE A 115 -12.00 2.92 0.51
N ASN A 116 -12.50 2.42 -0.63
CA ASN A 116 -13.82 2.82 -1.13
C ASN A 116 -14.94 2.40 -0.17
N ASP A 117 -14.74 1.39 0.67
CA ASP A 117 -15.69 0.95 1.70
C ASP A 117 -15.96 2.04 2.74
N PHE A 118 -15.01 2.97 2.90
CA PHE A 118 -15.05 4.04 3.90
C PHE A 118 -15.23 5.43 3.26
N GLN A 119 -15.11 5.55 1.93
CA GLN A 119 -15.37 6.79 1.21
C GLN A 119 -16.87 6.96 0.88
N PRO A 120 -17.39 8.20 0.85
CA PRO A 120 -16.72 9.42 1.28
C PRO A 120 -16.86 9.67 2.79
N TYR A 121 -17.90 9.11 3.43
CA TYR A 121 -18.42 9.60 4.71
C TYR A 121 -17.52 9.34 5.93
N VAL A 122 -16.81 8.21 5.98
CA VAL A 122 -15.86 7.95 7.08
C VAL A 122 -14.62 8.81 6.90
N VAL A 123 -14.14 8.93 5.66
CA VAL A 123 -12.97 9.75 5.33
C VAL A 123 -13.23 11.25 5.51
N SER A 124 -14.46 11.72 5.25
CA SER A 124 -14.86 13.11 5.52
C SER A 124 -15.10 13.40 7.00
N GLY A 125 -15.31 12.36 7.81
CA GLY A 125 -15.61 12.44 9.24
C GLY A 125 -17.11 12.60 9.56
N GLU A 126 -17.99 12.48 8.56
CA GLU A 126 -19.44 12.52 8.75
C GLU A 126 -19.98 11.27 9.46
N VAL A 127 -19.31 10.12 9.24
CA VAL A 127 -19.64 8.85 9.89
C VAL A 127 -18.40 8.34 10.64
N PRO A 128 -18.53 7.89 11.90
CA PRO A 128 -17.40 7.31 12.62
C PRO A 128 -16.95 6.00 11.95
N PRO A 129 -15.64 5.69 11.92
CA PRO A 129 -15.17 4.40 11.45
C PRO A 129 -15.65 3.26 12.37
N PRO A 130 -15.74 2.01 11.87
CA PRO A 130 -16.12 0.86 12.71
C PRO A 130 -15.18 0.62 13.89
N ALA A 131 -13.89 0.91 13.72
CA ALA A 131 -12.87 0.96 14.75
C ALA A 131 -11.72 1.87 14.29
N ASP A 132 -10.80 2.22 15.20
CA ASP A 132 -9.67 3.10 14.86
C ASP A 132 -8.68 2.45 13.89
N CYS A 133 -8.51 1.14 14.00
CA CYS A 133 -7.67 0.31 13.13
C CYS A 133 -8.50 -0.90 12.66
N VAL A 134 -8.64 -1.09 11.35
CA VAL A 134 -9.43 -2.17 10.77
C VAL A 134 -8.67 -2.91 9.68
N LEU A 135 -9.04 -4.17 9.47
CA LEU A 135 -8.59 -4.98 8.35
C LEU A 135 -9.80 -5.53 7.60
N GLU A 136 -9.69 -5.67 6.28
CA GLU A 136 -10.74 -6.32 5.50
C GLU A 136 -10.20 -7.00 4.24
N PRO A 137 -10.75 -8.16 3.84
CA PRO A 137 -10.39 -8.82 2.59
C PRO A 137 -11.34 -8.39 1.47
N GLN A 138 -11.26 -7.13 1.05
CA GLN A 138 -12.24 -6.54 0.14
C GLN A 138 -12.07 -7.03 -1.30
N PHE A 139 -13.11 -7.60 -1.89
CA PHE A 139 -13.12 -7.96 -3.31
C PHE A 139 -13.32 -6.71 -4.17
N CYS A 140 -12.32 -6.41 -5.00
CA CYS A 140 -12.27 -5.23 -5.84
C CYS A 140 -12.38 -5.61 -7.32
N LEU A 141 -12.94 -4.71 -8.12
CA LEU A 141 -12.95 -4.78 -9.59
C LEU A 141 -12.20 -3.59 -10.19
N ARG A 142 -11.35 -3.86 -11.16
CA ARG A 142 -10.62 -2.85 -11.94
C ARG A 142 -10.73 -3.15 -13.42
N PHE A 143 -11.23 -2.17 -14.16
CA PHE A 143 -11.44 -2.28 -15.60
C PHE A 143 -10.45 -1.44 -16.43
N ASN A 144 -9.71 -0.54 -15.77
CA ASN A 144 -8.67 0.28 -16.38
C ASN A 144 -7.46 -0.53 -16.87
N ASP A 145 -7.24 -1.73 -16.32
CA ASP A 145 -6.10 -2.58 -16.64
C ASP A 145 -6.49 -3.83 -17.45
N LEU A 146 -7.69 -3.86 -18.07
CA LEU A 146 -8.18 -5.03 -18.80
C LEU A 146 -7.23 -5.53 -19.88
N ASP A 147 -6.63 -4.61 -20.63
CA ASP A 147 -5.69 -4.94 -21.71
C ASP A 147 -4.43 -5.67 -21.19
N ASN A 148 -4.12 -5.56 -19.90
CA ASN A 148 -2.96 -6.21 -19.28
C ASN A 148 -3.27 -7.61 -18.69
N VAL A 149 -4.55 -7.96 -18.56
CA VAL A 149 -5.01 -9.22 -17.95
C VAL A 149 -4.63 -10.39 -18.86
N GLY A 150 -3.95 -11.39 -18.28
CA GLY A 150 -3.45 -12.55 -19.02
C GLY A 150 -2.16 -12.29 -19.84
N ILE A 151 -1.76 -11.03 -20.06
CA ILE A 151 -0.53 -10.68 -20.77
C ILE A 151 0.65 -10.54 -19.80
N THR A 152 0.44 -9.81 -18.70
CA THR A 152 1.51 -9.43 -17.77
C THR A 152 1.74 -10.43 -16.63
N GLY A 153 0.83 -11.41 -16.48
CA GLY A 153 0.86 -12.42 -15.42
C GLY A 153 0.53 -11.91 -14.00
N ARG A 154 0.32 -10.60 -13.81
CA ARG A 154 0.05 -9.98 -12.50
C ARG A 154 -1.24 -9.16 -12.41
N HIS A 155 -1.84 -8.81 -13.54
CA HIS A 155 -3.07 -8.02 -13.57
C HIS A 155 -4.31 -8.92 -13.62
N TYR A 156 -5.33 -8.55 -12.85
CA TYR A 156 -6.62 -9.22 -12.77
C TYR A 156 -7.74 -8.18 -12.89
N SER A 157 -8.87 -8.57 -13.50
CA SER A 157 -10.08 -7.73 -13.50
C SER A 157 -10.76 -7.70 -12.13
N GLY A 158 -10.57 -8.74 -11.32
CA GLY A 158 -11.05 -8.83 -9.94
C GLY A 158 -10.05 -9.53 -9.04
N PHE A 159 -9.88 -9.00 -7.83
CA PHE A 159 -8.91 -9.49 -6.86
C PHE A 159 -9.34 -9.12 -5.43
N ILE A 160 -8.81 -9.82 -4.44
CA ILE A 160 -8.97 -9.44 -3.04
C ILE A 160 -7.87 -8.44 -2.71
N MET A 161 -8.25 -7.21 -2.42
CA MET A 161 -7.38 -6.22 -1.81
C MET A 161 -7.48 -6.38 -0.30
N VAL A 162 -6.42 -6.88 0.32
CA VAL A 162 -6.33 -6.89 1.78
C VAL A 162 -6.10 -5.44 2.24
N GLY A 163 -7.13 -4.87 2.85
CA GLY A 163 -7.12 -3.53 3.42
C GLY A 163 -6.55 -3.52 4.83
N GLN A 164 -5.79 -2.48 5.10
CA GLN A 164 -5.22 -2.15 6.40
C GLN A 164 -5.44 -0.66 6.60
N HIS A 165 -6.48 -0.32 7.36
CA HIS A 165 -6.95 1.06 7.48
C HIS A 165 -6.85 1.56 8.91
N THR A 166 -6.42 2.80 9.03
CA THR A 166 -6.20 3.48 10.31
C THR A 166 -6.78 4.88 10.20
N PHE A 167 -7.76 5.17 11.04
CA PHE A 167 -8.54 6.41 10.98
C PHE A 167 -8.06 7.38 12.06
N ARG A 168 -7.05 8.18 11.70
CA ARG A 168 -6.52 9.21 12.58
C ARG A 168 -7.29 10.52 12.42
N THR A 169 -7.88 11.01 13.51
CA THR A 169 -8.56 12.32 13.54
C THR A 169 -7.82 13.32 14.45
N ARG A 170 -8.26 14.58 14.48
CA ARG A 170 -7.68 15.58 15.39
C ARG A 170 -8.01 15.28 16.86
N GLU A 171 -9.13 14.62 17.08
CA GLU A 171 -9.66 14.22 18.38
C GLU A 171 -8.98 12.93 18.89
N LYS A 172 -8.36 12.15 18.00
CA LYS A 172 -7.62 10.93 18.31
C LYS A 172 -6.15 11.02 17.84
N PRO A 173 -5.34 11.92 18.43
CA PRO A 173 -3.98 12.16 17.97
C PRO A 173 -3.04 10.96 18.22
N ASP A 174 -3.40 10.09 19.17
CA ASP A 174 -2.63 8.89 19.56
C ASP A 174 -2.78 7.73 18.58
N VAL A 175 -3.78 7.78 17.69
CA VAL A 175 -3.86 6.86 16.56
C VAL A 175 -2.67 7.17 15.66
N TYR A 176 -1.87 6.14 15.39
CA TYR A 176 -0.58 6.31 14.73
C TYR A 176 -0.74 6.69 13.24
N PHE A 177 0.37 7.05 12.60
CA PHE A 177 0.36 7.46 11.19
C PHE A 177 1.44 6.74 10.37
N LYS A 178 2.17 7.46 9.52
CA LYS A 178 3.08 6.85 8.54
C LYS A 178 4.28 6.14 9.17
N GLU A 179 4.85 6.70 10.24
CA GLU A 179 6.09 6.21 10.85
C GLU A 179 5.88 4.85 11.55
N GLU A 180 4.86 4.75 12.38
CA GLU A 180 4.52 3.49 13.02
C GLU A 180 3.90 2.51 12.01
N GLY A 181 3.09 3.00 11.07
CA GLY A 181 2.44 2.17 10.06
C GLY A 181 3.40 1.40 9.18
N ILE A 182 4.51 2.02 8.75
CA ILE A 182 5.52 1.33 7.93
C ILE A 182 6.27 0.27 8.75
N LYS A 183 6.48 0.49 10.06
CA LYS A 183 7.12 -0.51 10.94
C LYS A 183 6.25 -1.75 11.12
N GLN A 184 4.95 -1.55 11.30
CA GLN A 184 3.99 -2.67 11.42
C GLN A 184 3.94 -3.48 10.11
N MET A 185 3.89 -2.79 8.96
CA MET A 185 3.95 -3.45 7.65
C MET A 185 5.30 -4.17 7.44
N HIS A 186 6.41 -3.56 7.84
CA HIS A 186 7.72 -4.20 7.77
C HIS A 186 7.77 -5.49 8.61
N GLU A 187 7.23 -5.47 9.83
CA GLU A 187 7.12 -6.67 10.68
C GLU A 187 6.23 -7.74 10.03
N PHE A 188 5.16 -7.38 9.32
CA PHE A 188 4.39 -8.35 8.53
C PHE A 188 5.22 -8.97 7.39
N LEU A 189 6.01 -8.16 6.68
CA LEU A 189 6.82 -8.63 5.56
C LEU A 189 8.00 -9.51 6.01
N THR A 190 8.71 -9.13 7.06
CA THR A 190 9.97 -9.77 7.47
C THR A 190 9.84 -10.67 8.70
N GLY A 191 8.81 -10.45 9.52
CA GLY A 191 8.59 -11.18 10.76
C GLY A 191 8.30 -12.67 10.53
N LYS A 192 8.69 -13.48 11.52
CA LYS A 192 8.54 -14.95 11.47
C LYS A 192 7.08 -15.40 11.44
N ASP A 193 6.19 -14.61 12.02
CA ASP A 193 4.74 -14.85 12.05
C ASP A 193 4.05 -14.32 10.78
N GLY A 194 4.73 -13.51 9.98
CA GLY A 194 4.25 -12.94 8.73
C GLY A 194 4.76 -13.70 7.50
N LEU A 195 5.30 -12.98 6.51
CA LEU A 195 5.82 -13.57 5.27
C LEU A 195 7.25 -14.14 5.41
N GLY A 196 8.03 -13.61 6.37
CA GLY A 196 9.40 -14.05 6.63
C GLY A 196 10.38 -13.75 5.50
N ILE A 197 10.13 -12.68 4.73
CA ILE A 197 11.02 -12.22 3.66
C ILE A 197 12.26 -11.57 4.29
N GLN A 198 13.44 -11.84 3.75
CA GLN A 198 14.66 -11.18 4.23
C GLN A 198 14.59 -9.68 3.95
N ALA A 199 15.01 -8.83 4.89
CA ALA A 199 14.89 -7.38 4.75
C ALA A 199 15.65 -6.84 3.52
N GLU A 200 16.73 -7.51 3.13
CA GLU A 200 17.55 -7.19 1.95
C GLU A 200 16.84 -7.44 0.62
N GLU A 201 15.76 -8.23 0.62
CA GLU A 201 14.91 -8.51 -0.54
C GLU A 201 13.74 -7.54 -0.65
N ILE A 202 13.55 -6.63 0.33
CA ILE A 202 12.48 -5.64 0.34
C ILE A 202 13.00 -4.30 -0.17
N PHE A 203 12.23 -3.71 -1.08
CA PHE A 203 12.41 -2.35 -1.57
C PHE A 203 11.16 -1.54 -1.24
N TYR A 204 11.34 -0.32 -0.72
CA TYR A 204 10.23 0.62 -0.55
C TYR A 204 10.33 1.71 -1.60
N HIS A 205 9.38 1.77 -2.52
CA HIS A 205 9.32 2.76 -3.57
C HIS A 205 8.48 3.96 -3.12
N GLU A 206 9.03 5.16 -3.28
CA GLU A 206 8.30 6.41 -3.07
C GLU A 206 7.38 6.69 -4.25
N ASP A 207 6.10 6.96 -3.97
CA ASP A 207 5.17 7.41 -4.99
C ASP A 207 4.09 8.35 -4.42
N VAL A 208 3.18 8.80 -5.28
CA VAL A 208 1.97 9.54 -4.93
C VAL A 208 0.77 8.75 -5.45
N TRP A 209 -0.22 8.59 -4.57
CA TRP A 209 -1.48 7.96 -4.88
C TRP A 209 -2.61 8.99 -4.87
N ALA A 210 -3.54 8.84 -5.81
CA ALA A 210 -4.77 9.61 -5.90
C ALA A 210 -5.91 8.67 -6.34
N GLY A 211 -7.10 8.86 -5.78
CA GLY A 211 -8.29 8.11 -6.16
C GLY A 211 -9.49 8.37 -5.24
N GLY A 212 -10.71 8.30 -5.82
CA GLY A 212 -11.96 8.43 -5.08
C GLY A 212 -12.13 9.77 -4.36
N GLY A 213 -11.46 10.83 -4.80
CA GLY A 213 -11.51 12.17 -4.19
C GLY A 213 -10.46 12.42 -3.10
N ASN A 214 -9.58 11.45 -2.80
CA ASN A 214 -8.50 11.56 -1.82
C ASN A 214 -7.13 11.27 -2.43
N PHE A 215 -6.08 11.84 -1.84
CA PHE A 215 -4.70 11.61 -2.31
C PHE A 215 -3.65 11.87 -1.22
N GLY A 216 -2.43 11.39 -1.46
CA GLY A 216 -1.30 11.55 -0.54
C GLY A 216 -0.04 10.80 -1.00
N PRO A 217 1.07 10.95 -0.24
CA PRO A 217 2.26 10.15 -0.47
C PRO A 217 1.97 8.68 -0.17
N CYS A 218 2.61 7.78 -0.90
CA CYS A 218 2.51 6.36 -0.65
C CYS A 218 3.85 5.64 -0.78
N ILE A 219 3.94 4.49 -0.13
CA ILE A 219 5.08 3.57 -0.20
C ILE A 219 4.59 2.27 -0.80
N GLU A 220 5.10 1.94 -1.98
CA GLU A 220 4.89 0.63 -2.62
C GLU A 220 6.03 -0.30 -2.17
N PHE A 221 5.71 -1.49 -1.67
CA PHE A 221 6.72 -2.44 -1.21
C PHE A 221 6.92 -3.53 -2.26
N PHE A 222 8.15 -3.61 -2.75
CA PHE A 222 8.57 -4.51 -3.82
C PHE A 222 9.49 -5.60 -3.29
N SER A 223 9.42 -6.76 -3.94
CA SER A 223 10.43 -7.80 -3.80
C SER A 223 10.52 -8.65 -5.07
N ARG A 224 11.75 -8.88 -5.52
CA ARG A 224 12.07 -9.70 -6.70
C ARG A 224 11.30 -9.29 -7.97
N GLY A 225 11.12 -7.99 -8.17
CA GLY A 225 10.42 -7.46 -9.35
C GLY A 225 8.90 -7.46 -9.23
N LEU A 226 8.33 -7.75 -8.06
CA LEU A 226 6.88 -7.76 -7.84
C LEU A 226 6.50 -6.73 -6.76
N GLU A 227 5.52 -5.88 -7.06
CA GLU A 227 4.83 -5.09 -6.05
C GLU A 227 3.97 -6.03 -5.19
N LEU A 228 4.29 -6.10 -3.89
CA LEU A 228 3.55 -6.92 -2.93
C LEU A 228 2.38 -6.15 -2.32
N GLY A 229 2.40 -4.82 -2.40
CA GLY A 229 1.31 -3.95 -2.00
C GLY A 229 1.74 -2.49 -1.86
N ASN A 230 0.79 -1.65 -1.44
CA ASN A 230 0.95 -0.20 -1.37
C ASN A 230 0.33 0.36 -0.08
N GLN A 231 1.11 1.13 0.68
CA GLN A 231 0.64 1.83 1.87
C GLN A 231 0.51 3.33 1.57
N VAL A 232 -0.73 3.81 1.53
CA VAL A 232 -1.06 5.21 1.20
C VAL A 232 -1.30 6.02 2.48
N TYR A 233 -0.66 7.17 2.59
CA TYR A 233 -0.86 8.11 3.69
C TYR A 233 -1.74 9.27 3.20
N MET A 234 -3.05 9.05 3.17
CA MET A 234 -4.00 10.08 2.72
C MET A 234 -3.94 11.32 3.62
N GLN A 235 -3.65 12.47 3.01
CA GLN A 235 -3.50 13.75 3.72
C GLN A 235 -4.28 14.88 3.04
N TYR A 236 -4.76 14.65 1.82
CA TYR A 236 -5.40 15.65 1.00
C TYR A 236 -6.69 15.12 0.38
N ARG A 237 -7.55 16.06 -0.01
CA ARG A 237 -8.81 15.80 -0.71
C ARG A 237 -8.99 16.80 -1.84
N HIS A 238 -9.79 16.43 -2.84
CA HIS A 238 -10.27 17.40 -3.81
C HIS A 238 -11.18 18.41 -3.12
N THR A 239 -10.99 19.69 -3.44
CA THR A 239 -11.95 20.75 -3.14
C THR A 239 -12.61 21.19 -4.45
N PRO A 240 -13.86 21.68 -4.42
CA PRO A 240 -14.49 22.31 -5.57
C PRO A 240 -13.64 23.43 -6.17
#